data_AF-A0A8H6MGN1-F1
#
_entry.id   AF-A0A8H6MGN1-F1
#
_cell.length_a   1.000
_cell.length_b   1.000
_cell.length_c   1.000
_cell.angle_alpha   90.00
_cell.angle_beta   90.00
_cell.angle_gamma   90.00
#
_symmetry.space_group_name_H-M   'P 1'
#
loop_
_entity.id
_entity.type
_entity.pdbx_description
1 polymer ?
#
loop_
_entity_poly.entity_id
_entity_poly.type
_entity_poly.pdbx_seq_one_letter_code
_entity_poly.pdbx_strand_id
1 'polypeptide(L)' 'MNAYPVGTRVWFWQADGEVMYASVVASSTLADGTLMLGLRTDDGRNLTLPAAGVTQA' A
#
# COMPACT_ATOMS: atom_id res chain seq x y z
N MET A 1 -11.08 4.10 11.34
CA MET A 1 -11.62 3.30 10.22
C MET A 1 -10.49 3.12 9.22
N ASN A 2 -10.20 1.89 8.77
CA ASN A 2 -9.14 1.67 7.77
C ASN A 2 -9.65 2.15 6.40
N ALA A 3 -9.01 3.17 5.83
CA ALA A 3 -9.36 3.72 4.52
C ALA A 3 -9.01 2.78 3.35
N TYR A 4 -8.21 1.74 3.62
CA TYR A 4 -7.69 0.80 2.62
C TYR A 4 -8.02 -0.65 3.03
N PRO A 5 -9.28 -1.10 2.86
CA PRO A 5 -9.64 -2.49 3.05
C PRO A 5 -8.89 -3.42 2.09
N VAL A 6 -8.81 -4.71 2.42
CA VAL A 6 -8.22 -5.73 1.53
C VAL A 6 -8.97 -5.75 0.20
N GLY A 7 -8.23 -5.81 -0.90
CA GLY A 7 -8.73 -5.70 -2.26
C GLY A 7 -8.73 -4.27 -2.81
N THR A 8 -8.55 -3.24 -1.99
CA THR A 8 -8.46 -1.85 -2.47
C THR A 8 -7.29 -1.70 -3.42
N ARG A 9 -7.56 -1.02 -4.54
CA ARG A 9 -6.56 -0.67 -5.54
C ARG A 9 -5.85 0.62 -5.14
N VAL A 10 -4.53 0.60 -5.20
CA VAL A 10 -3.69 1.73 -4.84
C VAL A 10 -2.58 1.92 -5.85
N TRP A 11 -1.97 3.10 -5.80
CA TRP A 11 -0.74 3.40 -6.51
C TRP A 11 0.22 4.17 -5.61
N PHE A 12 1.52 4.08 -5.91
CA PHE A 12 2.58 4.82 -5.21
C PHE A 12 3.74 5.12 -6.16
N TRP A 13 4.55 6.11 -5.79
CA TRP A 13 5.77 6.46 -6.52
C TRP A 13 6.95 5.61 -6.06
N GLN A 14 7.71 5.08 -7.01
CA GLN A 14 9.05 4.54 -6.77
C GLN A 14 10.08 5.66 -6.69
N ALA A 15 11.26 5.35 -6.14
CA ALA A 15 12.33 6.32 -5.96
C ALA A 15 12.91 6.86 -7.30
N ASP A 16 12.74 6.10 -8.38
CA ASP A 16 13.12 6.48 -9.75
C ASP A 16 12.06 7.34 -10.46
N GLY A 17 10.92 7.61 -9.81
CA GLY A 17 9.82 8.39 -10.36
C GLY A 17 8.81 7.57 -11.16
N GLU A 18 8.89 6.24 -11.17
CA GLU A 18 7.85 5.40 -11.79
C GLU A 18 6.63 5.25 -10.87
N VAL A 19 5.41 5.24 -11.46
CA VAL A 19 4.17 4.92 -10.73
C VAL A 19 3.96 3.41 -10.74
N MET A 20 3.83 2.83 -9.55
CA MET A 20 3.49 1.41 -9.38
C MET A 20 2.05 1.25 -8.89
N TYR A 21 1.34 0.30 -9.50
CA TYR A 21 0.00 -0.11 -9.10
C TYR A 21 0.04 -1.40 -8.30
N ALA A 22 -0.81 -1.46 -7.26
CA ALA A 22 -0.89 -2.61 -6.37
C ALA A 22 -2.30 -2.76 -5.79
N SER A 23 -2.55 -3.93 -5.22
CA SER A 23 -3.74 -4.23 -4.43
C SER A 23 -3.36 -4.48 -2.97
N VAL A 24 -4.16 -3.95 -2.05
CA VAL A 24 -3.98 -4.20 -0.61
C VAL A 24 -4.35 -5.65 -0.31
N VAL A 25 -3.43 -6.39 0.30
CA VAL A 25 -3.64 -7.79 0.70
C VAL A 25 -3.71 -7.94 2.22
N ALA A 26 -3.14 -7.00 2.98
CA ALA A 26 -3.17 -6.99 4.43
C ALA A 26 -2.99 -5.57 4.97
N SER A 27 -3.35 -5.36 6.23
CA SER A 27 -3.06 -4.10 6.95
C SER A 27 -2.70 -4.39 8.40
N SER A 28 -1.73 -3.67 8.94
CA SER A 28 -1.38 -3.70 10.37
C SER A 28 -1.17 -2.29 10.89
N THR A 29 -1.37 -2.08 12.18
CA THR A 29 -1.13 -0.78 12.82
C THR A 29 0.02 -0.94 13.81
N LEU A 30 1.05 -0.14 13.66
CA LEU A 30 2.20 -0.11 14.57
C LEU A 30 1.81 0.55 15.90
N ALA A 31 2.63 0.37 16.93
CA ALA A 31 2.38 0.92 18.27
C ALA A 31 2.33 2.46 18.29
N ASP A 32 2.94 3.13 17.32
CA ASP A 32 2.90 4.59 17.13
C ASP A 32 1.65 5.07 16.37
N GLY A 33 0.76 4.17 15.97
CA GLY A 33 -0.45 4.48 15.20
C GLY A 33 -0.27 4.47 13.69
N THR A 34 0.94 4.23 13.17
CA THR A 34 1.19 4.16 11.73
C THR A 34 0.48 2.94 11.14
N LEU A 35 -0.39 3.18 10.15
CA LEU A 35 -1.03 2.14 9.36
C LEU A 35 -0.07 1.65 8.27
N MET A 36 0.36 0.40 8.36
CA MET A 36 1.15 -0.30 7.34
C MET A 36 0.24 -1.15 6.47
N LEU A 37 0.45 -1.12 5.17
CA LEU A 37 -0.31 -1.88 4.18
C LEU A 37 0.60 -2.91 3.54
N GLY A 38 0.19 -4.18 3.60
CA GLY A 38 0.73 -5.23 2.76
C GLY A 38 0.12 -5.12 1.36
N LEU A 39 0.96 -5.01 0.34
CA LEU A 39 0.59 -4.77 -1.03
C LEU A 39 1.08 -5.91 -1.93
N ARG A 40 0.26 -6.28 -2.92
CA ARG A 40 0.67 -7.11 -4.06
C ARG A 40 0.68 -6.21 -5.30
N THR A 41 1.85 -5.96 -5.85
CA THR A 41 2.00 -5.22 -7.12
C THR A 41 1.61 -6.09 -8.31
N ASP A 42 1.33 -5.45 -9.44
CA ASP A 42 0.92 -6.15 -10.68
C ASP A 42 2.01 -7.00 -11.30
N ASP A 43 3.27 -6.61 -11.10
CA ASP A 43 4.44 -7.41 -11.47
C ASP A 43 4.69 -8.60 -10.51
N GLY A 44 3.78 -8.81 -9.54
CA GLY A 44 3.75 -9.98 -8.68
C GLY A 44 4.56 -9.86 -7.39
N ARG A 45 5.17 -8.71 -7.10
CA ARG A 45 5.97 -8.50 -5.87
C ARG A 45 5.08 -8.23 -4.66
N ASN A 46 5.56 -8.64 -3.49
CA ASN A 46 4.95 -8.29 -2.22
C ASN A 46 5.75 -7.15 -1.58
N LEU A 47 5.05 -6.09 -1.18
CA LEU A 47 5.65 -4.92 -0.53
C LEU A 47 4.87 -4.57 0.73
N THR A 48 5.51 -3.83 1.63
CA THR A 48 4.82 -3.25 2.80
C THR A 48 5.17 -1.77 2.87
N LEU A 49 4.16 -0.91 2.79
CA LEU A 49 4.33 0.54 2.78
C LEU A 49 3.41 1.21 3.81
N PRO A 50 3.81 2.34 4.41
CA PRO A 50 2.90 3.15 5.20
C PRO A 50 1.74 3.67 4.33
N ALA A 51 0.52 3.68 4.88
CA ALA A 51 -0.66 4.20 4.20
C ALA A 51 -0.50 5.65 3.73
N ALA A 52 0.34 6.45 4.40
CA ALA A 52 0.63 7.83 4.02
C ALA A 52 1.40 7.95 2.69
N GLY A 53 2.06 6.89 2.23
CA GLY A 53 2.83 6.86 0.98
C GLY A 53 2.08 6.27 -0.22
N VAL A 54 0.82 5.88 -0.05
CA VAL A 54 -0.03 5.33 -1.12
C VAL A 54 -1.25 6.19 -1.36
N THR A 55 -1.69 6.24 -2.61
CA THR A 55 -2.92 6.91 -3.01
C THR A 55 -3.91 5.86 -3.51
N GLN A 56 -5.19 6.01 -3.15
CA GLN A 56 -6.24 5.16 -3.68
C GLN A 56 -6.41 5.44 -5.18
N ALA A 57 -6.49 4.36 -5.98
CA ALA A 57 -6.69 4.43 -7.42
C ALA A 57 -8.16 4.62 -7.79
#